data_AF-A0AAD2J4U6-F1
#
_entry.id   AF-A0AAD2J4U6-F1
#
_cell.length_a   1.000
_cell.length_b   1.000
_cell.length_c   1.000
_cell.angle_alpha   90.00
_cell.angle_beta   90.00
_cell.angle_gamma   90.00
#
_symmetry.space_group_name_H-M   'P 1'
#
loop_
_entity.id
_entity.type
_entity.pdbx_description
1 polymer ?
#
loop_
_entity_poly.entity_id
_entity_poly.type
_entity_poly.pdbx_seq_one_letter_code
_entity_poly.pdbx_strand_id
1 'polypeptide(L)'
;MSKANEYADLKRHIKQLEEDNPTLAVLAFNASKVAVCSATAGRAPADAPLKRVVYKAGSDEIWLELVQGGYSWRQGTVAWNSNLVAIDVRPGRPRFELEPVEFVEVPH
;
A
#
# COMPACT_ATOMS: atom_id res chain seq x y z
N MET A 1 17.60 -5.14 -6.39
CA MET A 1 16.82 -4.57 -7.51
C MET A 1 16.83 -3.06 -7.33
N SER A 2 16.78 -2.27 -8.40
CA SER A 2 16.62 -0.81 -8.29
C SER A 2 15.21 -0.48 -7.83
N LYS A 3 15.01 0.63 -7.10
CA LYS A 3 13.64 1.04 -6.74
C LYS A 3 12.82 1.44 -7.95
N ALA A 4 13.44 1.86 -9.05
CA ALA A 4 12.75 2.03 -10.34
C ALA A 4 12.01 0.76 -10.81
N ASN A 5 12.67 -0.41 -10.75
CA ASN A 5 12.04 -1.68 -11.16
C ASN A 5 10.96 -2.10 -10.17
N GLU A 6 11.24 -1.96 -8.87
CA GLU A 6 10.26 -2.26 -7.82
C GLU A 6 9.02 -1.37 -7.93
N TYR A 7 9.18 -0.09 -8.30
CA TYR A 7 8.07 0.83 -8.57
C TYR A 7 7.26 0.41 -9.80
N ALA A 8 7.92 0.03 -10.89
CA ALA A 8 7.25 -0.44 -12.10
C ALA A 8 6.42 -1.71 -11.85
N ASP A 9 6.97 -2.67 -11.08
CA ASP A 9 6.27 -3.89 -10.71
C ASP A 9 5.12 -3.61 -9.73
N LEU A 10 5.33 -2.74 -8.74
CA LEU A 10 4.29 -2.29 -7.82
C LEU A 10 3.12 -1.61 -8.56
N LYS A 11 3.43 -0.78 -9.55
CA LYS A 11 2.45 -0.12 -10.41
C LYS A 11 1.64 -1.12 -11.22
N ARG A 12 2.28 -2.14 -11.80
CA ARG A 12 1.59 -3.20 -12.54
C ARG A 12 0.67 -4.00 -11.62
N HIS A 13 1.15 -4.38 -10.44
CA HIS A 13 0.40 -5.14 -9.44
C HIS A 13 -0.86 -4.39 -8.97
N ILE A 14 -0.72 -3.11 -8.62
CA ILE A 14 -1.85 -2.29 -8.16
C ILE A 14 -2.91 -2.13 -9.26
N LYS A 15 -2.49 -1.87 -10.50
CA LYS A 15 -3.44 -1.78 -11.63
C LYS A 15 -4.22 -3.07 -11.82
N GLN A 16 -3.55 -4.22 -11.75
CA GLN A 16 -4.22 -5.51 -11.83
C GLN A 16 -5.25 -5.68 -10.70
N LEU A 17 -4.91 -5.32 -9.46
CA LEU A 17 -5.85 -5.37 -8.34
C LEU A 17 -7.08 -4.49 -8.56
N GLU A 18 -6.90 -3.29 -9.10
CA GLU A 18 -8.01 -2.38 -9.40
C GLU A 18 -8.89 -2.89 -10.55
N GLU A 19 -8.30 -3.51 -11.57
CA GLU A 19 -9.01 -4.11 -12.71
C GLU A 19 -9.82 -5.35 -12.27
N ASP A 20 -9.22 -6.23 -11.46
CA ASP A 20 -9.87 -7.44 -10.96
C ASP A 20 -10.95 -7.13 -9.91
N ASN A 21 -10.81 -6.00 -9.19
CA ASN A 21 -11.67 -5.64 -8.06
C ASN A 21 -12.12 -4.17 -8.15
N PRO A 22 -12.91 -3.79 -9.16
CA PRO A 22 -13.25 -2.39 -9.43
C PRO A 22 -14.04 -1.72 -8.30
N THR A 23 -14.70 -2.50 -7.45
CA THR A 23 -15.53 -2.01 -6.33
C THR A 23 -14.76 -1.92 -5.00
N LEU A 24 -13.53 -2.44 -4.92
CA LEU A 24 -12.73 -2.50 -3.70
C LEU A 24 -11.62 -1.46 -3.72
N ALA A 25 -11.28 -0.96 -2.54
CA ALA A 25 -10.11 -0.10 -2.37
C ALA A 25 -8.84 -0.97 -2.34
N VAL A 26 -7.78 -0.49 -2.98
CA VAL A 26 -6.43 -1.04 -2.79
C VAL A 26 -5.91 -0.56 -1.44
N LEU A 27 -5.43 -1.48 -0.62
CA LEU A 27 -5.02 -1.23 0.75
C LEU A 27 -3.54 -1.52 0.93
N ALA A 28 -2.89 -0.71 1.77
CA ALA A 28 -1.59 -1.02 2.32
C ALA A 28 -1.74 -1.67 3.69
N PHE A 29 -0.99 -2.75 3.94
CA PHE A 29 -0.98 -3.47 5.21
C PHE A 29 0.41 -3.52 5.81
N ASN A 30 0.50 -3.51 7.13
CA ASN A 30 1.76 -3.75 7.80
C ASN A 30 2.01 -5.26 7.74
N ALA A 31 2.87 -5.63 6.80
CA ALA A 31 3.24 -7.00 6.52
C ALA A 31 4.30 -7.53 7.50
N SER A 32 4.66 -6.78 8.56
CA SER A 32 5.63 -7.19 9.58
C SER A 32 5.52 -8.67 9.88
N LYS A 33 6.35 -9.48 9.21
CA LYS A 33 6.37 -10.95 9.32
C LYS A 33 7.02 -11.39 10.63
N VAL A 34 7.09 -10.50 11.61
CA VAL A 34 7.56 -10.79 12.96
C VAL A 34 6.45 -11.58 13.63
N ALA A 35 6.47 -12.88 13.37
CA ALA A 35 5.65 -13.86 14.05
C ALA A 35 6.00 -13.83 15.54
N VAL A 36 5.21 -13.11 16.34
CA VAL A 36 5.22 -13.28 17.79
C VAL A 36 4.23 -14.40 18.09
N CYS A 37 4.74 -15.52 18.60
CA CYS A 37 3.92 -16.57 19.19
C CYS A 37 3.09 -15.98 20.34
N SER A 38 1.76 -15.96 20.23
CA SER A 38 0.86 -15.70 21.36
C SER A 38 -0.51 -16.35 21.13
N ALA A 39 -1.05 -16.94 22.19
CA ALA A 39 -1.94 -18.11 22.18
C ALA A 39 -3.40 -17.89 21.75
N THR A 40 -3.78 -16.71 21.29
CA THR A 40 -5.11 -16.42 20.72
C THR A 40 -4.92 -15.44 19.58
N ALA A 41 -5.27 -15.86 18.36
CA ALA A 41 -5.11 -15.18 17.06
C ALA A 41 -4.84 -13.66 17.14
N GLY A 42 -3.60 -13.29 16.80
CA GLY A 42 -3.05 -11.95 16.95
C GLY A 42 -3.89 -10.82 16.35
N ARG A 43 -3.59 -9.59 16.81
CA ARG A 43 -4.17 -8.33 16.32
C ARG A 43 -4.15 -8.31 14.79
N ALA A 44 -5.30 -8.04 14.17
CA ALA A 44 -5.39 -7.87 12.72
C ALA A 44 -4.33 -6.85 12.25
N PRO A 45 -3.65 -7.10 11.11
CA PRO A 45 -2.63 -6.20 10.60
C PRO A 45 -3.25 -4.83 10.34
N ALA A 46 -2.50 -3.77 10.65
CA ALA A 46 -2.93 -2.42 10.37
C ALA A 46 -3.12 -2.26 8.85
N ASP A 47 -4.25 -1.70 8.44
CA ASP A 47 -4.66 -1.49 7.06
C ASP A 47 -5.05 -0.03 6.80
N ALA A 48 -4.79 0.48 5.60
CA ALA A 48 -5.31 1.77 5.13
C ALA A 48 -5.42 1.82 3.61
N PRO A 49 -6.41 2.53 3.04
CA PRO A 49 -6.49 2.74 1.60
C PRO A 49 -5.26 3.47 1.07
N LEU A 50 -4.73 2.94 -0.03
CA LEU A 50 -3.64 3.54 -0.76
C LEU A 50 -4.19 4.65 -1.66
N LYS A 51 -3.64 5.86 -1.52
CA LYS A 51 -4.01 7.02 -2.35
C LYS A 51 -3.04 7.19 -3.51
N ARG A 52 -1.74 7.15 -3.20
CA ARG A 52 -0.68 7.46 -4.15
C ARG A 52 0.58 6.65 -3.88
N VAL A 53 1.26 6.25 -4.94
CA VAL A 53 2.63 5.72 -4.91
C VAL A 53 3.55 6.74 -5.53
N VAL A 54 4.53 7.20 -4.77
CA VAL A 54 5.51 8.20 -5.19
C VAL A 54 6.88 7.55 -5.30
N TYR A 55 7.47 7.57 -6.49
CA TYR A 55 8.88 7.22 -6.69
C TYR A 55 9.73 8.49 -6.75
N LYS A 56 10.67 8.62 -5.81
CA LYS A 56 11.66 9.69 -5.75
C LYS A 56 12.93 9.17 -6.41
N ALA A 57 13.09 9.45 -7.70
CA ALA A 57 14.24 8.99 -8.46
C ALA A 57 15.57 9.51 -7.87
N GLY A 58 15.53 10.71 -7.29
CA GLY A 58 16.73 11.33 -6.76
C GLY A 58 17.31 10.73 -5.49
N SER A 59 16.49 10.08 -4.68
CA SER A 59 16.93 9.32 -3.50
C SER A 59 16.80 7.80 -3.67
N ASP A 60 16.34 7.33 -4.84
CA ASP A 60 15.96 5.95 -5.11
C ASP A 60 15.04 5.40 -4.00
N GLU A 61 13.92 6.09 -3.73
CA GLU A 61 12.96 5.72 -2.69
C GLU A 61 11.54 5.66 -3.23
N ILE A 62 10.72 4.76 -2.66
CA ILE A 62 9.28 4.71 -2.91
C ILE A 62 8.56 5.06 -1.62
N TRP A 63 7.59 5.96 -1.72
CA TRP A 63 6.73 6.38 -0.63
C TRP A 63 5.27 6.11 -0.99
N LEU A 64 4.49 5.65 -0.01
CA LEU A 64 3.05 5.47 -0.15
C LEU A 64 2.35 6.59 0.61
N GLU A 65 1.42 7.27 -0.04
CA GLU A 65 0.45 8.14 0.63
C GLU A 65 -0.83 7.35 0.88
N LEU A 66 -1.32 7.42 2.11
CA LEU A 66 -2.46 6.67 2.62
C LEU A 66 -3.58 7.63 2.98
N VAL A 67 -4.82 7.20 2.79
CA VAL A 67 -6.00 7.97 3.21
C VAL A 67 -6.13 7.90 4.72
N GLN A 68 -6.11 9.06 5.38
CA GLN A 68 -6.34 9.17 6.83
C GLN A 68 -7.85 9.23 7.13
N GLY A 69 -8.30 8.41 8.08
CA GLY A 69 -9.65 8.45 8.63
C GLY A 69 -10.38 7.11 8.55
N GLY A 70 -10.83 6.59 9.70
CA GLY A 70 -11.65 5.37 9.79
C GLY A 70 -10.91 4.02 9.75
N TYR A 71 -9.61 4.02 9.52
CA TYR A 71 -8.78 2.81 9.43
C TYR A 71 -7.77 2.68 10.57
N SER A 72 -7.17 1.50 10.71
CA SER A 72 -6.28 1.16 11.84
C SER A 72 -4.87 1.75 11.72
N TRP A 73 -4.56 2.35 10.58
CA TRP A 73 -3.27 3.01 10.31
C TRP A 73 -3.20 4.44 10.83
N ARG A 74 -2.05 4.83 11.41
CA ARG A 74 -1.86 6.17 12.04
C ARG A 74 -1.02 7.15 11.21
N GLN A 75 -0.30 6.68 10.20
CA GLN A 75 0.60 7.50 9.38
C GLN A 75 -0.02 7.80 8.00
N GLY A 76 -0.01 9.07 7.57
CA GLY A 76 -0.50 9.43 6.23
C GLY A 76 0.47 9.10 5.09
N THR A 77 1.75 8.89 5.43
CA THR A 77 2.77 8.55 4.44
C THR A 77 3.77 7.58 5.05
N VAL A 78 4.18 6.56 4.30
CA VAL A 78 5.14 5.55 4.73
C VAL A 78 6.12 5.19 3.62
N ALA A 79 7.37 4.89 3.97
CA ALA A 79 8.33 4.35 3.02
C ALA A 79 7.93 2.92 2.63
N TRP A 80 7.93 2.62 1.34
CA TRP A 80 7.57 1.30 0.84
C TRP A 80 8.75 0.33 0.95
N ASN A 81 8.46 -0.83 1.53
CA ASN A 81 9.36 -1.96 1.63
C ASN A 81 8.52 -3.23 1.53
N SER A 82 8.77 -4.07 0.53
CA SER A 82 8.02 -5.30 0.27
C SER A 82 8.03 -6.32 1.41
N ASN A 83 8.99 -6.22 2.34
CA ASN A 83 9.04 -7.07 3.54
C ASN A 83 8.20 -6.51 4.70
N LEU A 84 7.88 -5.22 4.70
CA LEU A 84 7.21 -4.52 5.79
C LEU A 84 5.80 -4.05 5.42
N VAL A 85 5.54 -3.82 4.13
CA VAL A 85 4.27 -3.32 3.62
C VAL A 85 3.79 -4.20 2.47
N ALA A 86 2.61 -4.80 2.64
CA ALA A 86 1.93 -5.54 1.59
C ALA A 86 0.83 -4.66 0.97
N ILE A 87 0.54 -4.89 -0.31
CA ILE A 87 -0.54 -4.22 -1.04
C ILE A 87 -1.53 -5.27 -1.56
N ASP A 88 -2.80 -5.13 -1.18
CA ASP A 88 -3.87 -6.07 -1.54
C ASP A 88 -5.26 -5.41 -1.37
N VAL A 89 -6.32 -6.11 -1.76
CA VAL A 89 -7.72 -5.70 -1.57
C VAL A 89 -8.40 -6.55 -0.48
N ARG A 90 -9.49 -6.05 0.11
CA ARG A 90 -10.33 -6.84 1.03
C ARG A 90 -11.82 -6.69 0.73
N PRO A 91 -12.60 -7.78 0.75
CA PRO A 91 -14.05 -7.73 0.48
C PRO A 91 -14.85 -6.76 1.36
N GLY A 92 -14.36 -6.44 2.57
CA GLY A 92 -15.01 -5.50 3.50
C GLY A 92 -14.56 -4.05 3.38
N ARG A 93 -13.72 -3.69 2.41
CA ARG A 93 -13.19 -2.34 2.22
C ARG A 93 -13.58 -1.82 0.83
N PRO A 94 -14.80 -1.28 0.70
CA PRO A 94 -15.26 -0.74 -0.56
C PRO A 94 -14.48 0.52 -0.93
N ARG A 95 -14.44 0.80 -2.23
CA ARG A 95 -13.75 1.95 -2.81
C ARG A 95 -14.41 3.30 -2.55
N PHE A 96 -15.64 3.36 -2.01
CA PHE A 96 -16.49 4.56 -2.01
C PHE A 96 -15.70 5.88 -1.82
N GLU A 97 -15.85 6.78 -2.80
CA GLU A 97 -15.21 8.11 -2.87
C GLU A 97 -13.69 8.13 -3.09
N LEU A 98 -13.05 6.97 -3.27
CA LEU A 98 -11.62 6.87 -3.59
C LEU A 98 -11.38 6.78 -5.10
N GLU A 99 -10.65 7.77 -5.61
CA GLU A 99 -10.07 7.75 -6.94
C GLU A 99 -9.04 6.61 -7.10
N PRO A 100 -8.71 6.22 -8.35
CA PRO A 100 -7.60 5.30 -8.59
C PRO A 100 -6.29 5.71 -7.95
N VAL A 101 -5.51 4.69 -7.60
CA VAL A 101 -4.19 4.92 -7.00
C VAL A 101 -3.35 5.72 -7.99
N GLU A 102 -2.92 6.90 -7.54
CA GLU A 102 -2.10 7.78 -8.36
C GLU A 102 -0.63 7.31 -8.35
N PHE A 103 0.04 7.39 -9.50
CA PHE A 103 1.43 7.02 -9.66
C PHE A 103 2.25 8.25 -10.06
N VAL A 104 3.09 8.72 -9.15
CA VAL A 104 3.90 9.92 -9.35
C VAL A 104 5.37 9.55 -9.35
N GLU A 105 6.08 9.99 -10.37
CA GLU A 105 7.53 9.93 -10.43
C GLU A 105 8.07 11.35 -10.30
N VAL A 106 8.91 11.59 -9.29
CA VAL A 106 9.53 12.88 -9.03
C VAL A 106 10.96 12.81 -9.57
N PRO A 107 11.24 13.42 -10.74
CA PRO A 107 12.61 13.60 -11.20
C PRO A 107 13.35 14.57 -10.28
N HIS A 108 14.66 14.39 -10.17
CA HIS A 108 15.57 15.32 -9.47
C HIS A 108 15.41 16.74 -9.98
#